data_AF-A0A1M7RTF4-F1
#
_entry.id   AF-A0A1M7RTF4-F1
#
_cell.length_a   1.000
_cell.length_b   1.000
_cell.length_c   1.000
_cell.angle_alpha   90.00
_cell.angle_beta   90.00
_cell.angle_gamma   90.00
#
_symmetry.space_group_name_H-M   'P 1'
#
loop_
_entity.id
_entity.type
_entity.pdbx_description
1 polymer ?
#
loop_
_entity_poly.entity_id
_entity_poly.type
_entity_poly.pdbx_seq_one_letter_code
_entity_poly.pdbx_strand_id
1 'polypeptide(L)'
;MSYPGRTAFRIAIAFRSVNRRGTPGYGPSLQRHHLLPRQLLSRRCFGTMFAAIGRDRVGFDNFRANGLLLPANEQATIRTGMPLHRGPHQRYNEVVIARVGRIEERWALARNHDPDAALAEALMRLQLLQDALRRQLLAERRRVLLNRKDPLGIGFDFSDLDAMAGSLWSAH
;
A
#
# COMPACT_ATOMS: atom_id res chain seq x y z
N MET A 1 -16.67 8.77 -35.40
CA MET A 1 -17.05 7.72 -34.43
C MET A 1 -15.86 7.48 -33.52
N SER A 2 -15.92 7.94 -32.27
CA SER A 2 -14.90 7.70 -31.26
C SER A 2 -15.62 7.20 -30.01
N TYR A 3 -15.36 5.95 -29.63
CA TYR A 3 -15.89 5.37 -28.40
C TYR A 3 -15.20 6.02 -27.20
N PRO A 4 -15.93 6.63 -26.25
CA PRO A 4 -15.34 7.04 -24.99
C PRO A 4 -14.99 5.77 -24.21
N GLY A 5 -13.70 5.59 -23.93
CA GLY A 5 -13.21 4.55 -23.04
C GLY A 5 -13.93 4.67 -21.70
N ARG A 6 -14.77 3.69 -21.38
CA ARG A 6 -15.32 3.50 -20.03
C ARG A 6 -14.13 3.28 -19.09
N THR A 7 -13.70 4.31 -18.38
CA THR A 7 -13.03 4.13 -17.10
C THR A 7 -14.04 3.45 -16.20
N ALA A 8 -14.01 2.13 -16.15
CA ALA A 8 -14.90 1.37 -15.29
C ALA A 8 -14.61 1.79 -13.85
N PHE A 9 -15.50 2.61 -13.28
CA PHE A 9 -15.50 2.91 -11.85
C PHE A 9 -15.67 1.58 -11.12
N ARG A 10 -14.55 0.95 -10.76
CA ARG A 10 -14.56 -0.24 -9.92
C ARG A 10 -15.12 0.19 -8.58
N ILE A 11 -16.29 -0.34 -8.23
CA ILE A 11 -16.95 -0.09 -6.96
C ILE A 11 -15.94 -0.29 -5.83
N ALA A 12 -15.76 0.75 -5.02
CA ALA A 12 -14.88 0.70 -3.86
C ALA A 12 -15.37 -0.41 -2.91
N ILE A 13 -14.46 -1.29 -2.50
CA ILE A 13 -14.77 -2.33 -1.53
C ILE A 13 -14.43 -1.79 -0.17
N ALA A 14 -15.42 -1.52 0.68
CA ALA A 14 -15.16 -1.01 2.02
C ALA A 14 -14.26 -1.97 2.80
N PHE A 15 -13.20 -1.45 3.42
CA PHE A 15 -12.25 -2.27 4.19
C PHE A 15 -12.94 -3.10 5.28
N ARG A 16 -14.02 -2.58 5.86
CA ARG A 16 -14.83 -3.27 6.87
C ARG A 16 -15.71 -4.40 6.35
N SER A 17 -16.02 -4.44 5.06
CA SER A 17 -16.91 -5.47 4.50
C SER A 17 -16.18 -6.76 4.16
N VAL A 18 -14.84 -6.73 4.05
CA VAL A 18 -14.04 -7.91 3.70
C VAL A 18 -13.81 -8.81 4.92
N ASN A 19 -13.97 -10.12 4.72
CA ASN A 19 -13.80 -11.15 5.74
C ASN A 19 -14.60 -10.87 7.04
N ARG A 20 -15.86 -10.44 6.90
CA ARG A 20 -16.74 -10.12 8.02
C ARG A 20 -17.21 -11.41 8.70
N ARG A 21 -17.12 -11.46 10.04
CA ARG A 21 -17.65 -12.58 10.83
C ARG A 21 -19.16 -12.72 10.59
N GLY A 22 -19.63 -13.95 10.38
CA GLY A 22 -21.05 -14.26 10.18
C GLY A 22 -21.56 -14.11 8.74
N THR A 23 -20.69 -13.79 7.76
CA THR A 23 -21.06 -13.80 6.34
C THR A 23 -20.53 -15.04 5.62
N PRO A 24 -21.19 -15.50 4.54
CA PRO A 24 -20.64 -16.53 3.67
C PRO A 24 -19.22 -16.19 3.22
N GLY A 25 -18.33 -17.18 3.19
CA GLY A 25 -16.92 -16.99 2.84
C GLY A 25 -16.03 -16.38 3.93
N TYR A 26 -16.54 -16.22 5.16
CA TYR A 26 -15.71 -15.83 6.31
C TYR A 26 -14.61 -16.88 6.59
N GLY A 27 -13.36 -16.44 6.54
CA GLY A 27 -12.18 -17.19 6.94
C GLY A 27 -11.68 -16.74 8.31
N PRO A 28 -11.89 -17.51 9.40
CA PRO A 28 -11.43 -17.12 10.74
C PRO A 28 -9.90 -17.05 10.86
N SER A 29 -9.19 -17.74 9.97
CA SER A 29 -7.73 -17.73 9.88
C SER A 29 -7.20 -16.66 8.92
N LEU A 30 -8.00 -15.68 8.52
CA LEU A 30 -7.61 -14.61 7.60
C LEU A 30 -7.78 -13.24 8.29
N GLN A 31 -6.86 -12.33 8.03
CA GLN A 31 -6.85 -10.97 8.56
C GLN A 31 -6.63 -9.95 7.45
N ARG A 32 -7.30 -8.81 7.59
CA ARG A 32 -7.18 -7.69 6.66
C ARG A 32 -5.95 -6.87 7.03
N HIS A 33 -5.06 -6.68 6.07
CA HIS A 33 -3.83 -5.90 6.20
C HIS A 33 -3.97 -4.60 5.42
N HIS A 34 -3.61 -3.46 6.01
CA HIS A 34 -3.54 -2.18 5.29
C HIS A 34 -2.13 -2.02 4.71
N LEU A 35 -2.03 -1.56 3.47
CA LEU A 35 -0.74 -1.29 2.80
C LEU A 35 -0.19 0.07 3.25
N LEU A 36 -0.95 1.14 3.03
CA LEU A 36 -0.69 2.41 3.68
C LEU A 36 -1.33 2.38 5.08
N PRO A 37 -0.54 2.54 6.15
CA PRO A 37 -1.06 2.51 7.50
C PRO A 37 -1.99 3.70 7.75
N ARG A 38 -3.10 3.45 8.44
CA ARG A 38 -4.04 4.51 8.84
C ARG A 38 -3.40 5.56 9.76
N GLN A 39 -2.29 5.23 10.43
CA GLN A 39 -1.51 6.19 11.24
C GLN A 39 -0.97 7.37 10.43
N LEU A 40 -0.86 7.26 9.10
CA LEU A 40 -0.53 8.41 8.24
C LEU A 40 -1.57 9.53 8.37
N LEU A 41 -2.83 9.18 8.59
CA LEU A 41 -3.94 10.14 8.68
C LEU A 41 -3.94 10.94 9.99
N SER A 42 -3.25 10.47 11.02
CA SER A 42 -3.10 11.20 12.29
C SER A 42 -1.82 12.03 12.36
N ARG A 43 -0.94 11.94 11.35
CA ARG A 43 0.32 12.71 11.29
C ARG A 43 0.09 14.05 10.64
N ARG A 44 0.30 15.13 11.41
CA ARG A 44 0.08 16.51 10.96
C ARG A 44 0.84 16.88 9.68
N CYS A 45 2.07 16.40 9.52
CA CYS A 45 2.90 16.67 8.35
C CYS A 45 2.25 16.22 7.02
N PHE A 46 1.38 15.20 7.03
CA PHE A 46 0.72 14.74 5.81
C PHE A 46 -0.68 15.33 5.61
N GLY A 47 -1.16 16.11 6.59
CA GLY A 47 -2.54 16.60 6.62
C GLY A 47 -2.90 17.44 5.40
N THR A 48 -2.04 18.41 5.04
CA THR A 48 -2.30 19.32 3.91
C THR A 48 -2.31 18.57 2.59
N MET A 49 -1.36 17.67 2.37
CA MET A 49 -1.31 16.85 1.14
C MET A 49 -2.56 15.96 1.01
N PHE A 50 -2.96 15.26 2.07
CA PHE A 50 -4.14 14.39 2.02
C PHE A 50 -5.46 15.16 1.93
N ALA A 51 -5.53 16.36 2.50
CA ALA A 51 -6.66 17.26 2.30
C ALA A 51 -6.76 17.71 0.84
N ALA A 52 -5.64 18.08 0.22
CA ALA A 52 -5.60 18.47 -1.20
C ALA A 52 -5.95 17.30 -2.13
N ILE A 53 -5.37 16.12 -1.92
CA ILE A 53 -5.62 14.94 -2.77
C ILE A 53 -7.05 14.40 -2.55
N GLY A 54 -7.55 14.42 -1.32
CA GLY A 54 -8.77 13.73 -0.91
C GLY A 54 -8.51 12.28 -0.50
N ARG A 55 -8.94 11.92 0.71
CA ARG A 55 -8.71 10.59 1.32
C ARG A 55 -9.32 9.44 0.52
N ASP A 56 -10.45 9.68 -0.13
CA ASP A 56 -11.14 8.69 -0.97
C ASP A 56 -10.34 8.38 -2.25
N ARG A 57 -9.64 9.37 -2.81
CA ARG A 57 -8.79 9.19 -3.99
C ARG A 57 -7.55 8.36 -3.67
N VAL A 58 -6.98 8.50 -2.47
CA VAL A 58 -5.90 7.62 -1.97
C VAL A 58 -6.42 6.21 -1.66
N GLY A 59 -7.69 6.09 -1.29
CA GLY A 59 -8.34 4.80 -1.08
C GLY A 59 -8.00 4.13 0.24
N PHE A 60 -7.72 4.89 1.31
CA PHE A 60 -7.38 4.33 2.64
C PHE A 60 -8.41 3.31 3.15
N ASP A 61 -9.69 3.57 2.90
CA ASP A 61 -10.82 2.72 3.30
C ASP A 61 -11.29 1.77 2.18
N ASN A 62 -10.64 1.80 1.01
CA ASN A 62 -10.93 0.90 -0.10
C ASN A 62 -9.98 -0.31 -0.04
N PHE A 63 -10.52 -1.48 0.32
CA PHE A 63 -9.78 -2.73 0.42
C PHE A 63 -9.05 -3.09 -0.87
N ARG A 64 -9.64 -2.80 -2.04
CA ARG A 64 -9.00 -3.13 -3.32
C ARG A 64 -7.75 -2.29 -3.57
N ALA A 65 -7.75 -1.03 -3.14
CA ALA A 65 -6.63 -0.11 -3.33
C ALA A 65 -5.58 -0.26 -2.22
N ASN A 66 -6.01 -0.33 -0.96
CA ASN A 66 -5.15 -0.24 0.20
C ASN A 66 -5.15 -1.48 1.11
N GLY A 67 -5.78 -2.57 0.67
CA GLY A 67 -5.92 -3.80 1.45
C GLY A 67 -5.25 -5.01 0.83
N LEU A 68 -4.94 -5.98 1.69
CA LEU A 68 -4.58 -7.34 1.34
C LEU A 68 -5.15 -8.29 2.41
N LEU A 69 -5.67 -9.45 2.01
CA LEU A 69 -6.15 -10.46 2.96
C LEU A 69 -5.00 -11.45 3.18
N LEU A 70 -4.54 -11.60 4.42
CA LEU A 70 -3.40 -12.44 4.76
C LEU A 70 -3.78 -13.49 5.82
N PRO A 71 -3.20 -14.70 5.77
CA PRO A 71 -3.26 -15.69 6.84
C PRO A 71 -2.94 -15.12 8.21
N ALA A 72 -3.73 -15.45 9.22
CA ALA A 72 -3.50 -15.06 10.61
C ALA A 72 -2.61 -16.03 11.40
N ASN A 73 -2.36 -17.23 10.84
CA ASN A 73 -1.60 -18.29 11.47
C ASN A 73 -0.87 -19.16 10.43
N GLU A 74 0.13 -19.91 10.89
CA GLU A 74 1.01 -20.72 10.03
C GLU A 74 0.25 -21.79 9.24
N GLN A 75 -0.75 -22.44 9.84
CA GLN A 75 -1.56 -23.44 9.15
C GLN A 75 -2.27 -22.83 7.93
N ALA A 76 -2.81 -21.62 8.07
CA ALA A 76 -3.42 -20.89 6.96
C ALA A 76 -2.39 -20.42 5.93
N THR A 77 -1.19 -20.03 6.36
CA THR A 77 -0.05 -19.72 5.46
C THR A 77 0.28 -20.92 4.58
N ILE A 78 0.45 -22.10 5.17
CA ILE A 78 0.76 -23.35 4.47
C ILE A 78 -0.36 -23.70 3.48
N ARG A 79 -1.62 -23.67 3.94
CA ARG A 79 -2.78 -24.04 3.11
C ARG A 79 -3.02 -23.09 1.93
N THR A 80 -2.76 -21.79 2.11
CA THR A 80 -3.05 -20.77 1.09
C THR A 80 -1.85 -20.40 0.24
N GLY A 81 -0.63 -20.76 0.67
CA GLY A 81 0.62 -20.29 0.07
C GLY A 81 0.83 -18.78 0.20
N MET A 82 0.05 -18.08 1.03
CA MET A 82 0.15 -16.64 1.26
C MET A 82 1.05 -16.33 2.47
N PRO A 83 1.67 -15.15 2.54
CA PRO A 83 2.52 -14.79 3.67
C PRO A 83 1.71 -14.63 4.96
N LEU A 84 2.32 -15.01 6.08
CA LEU A 84 1.71 -14.80 7.39
C LEU A 84 1.50 -13.30 7.65
N HIS A 85 0.31 -12.93 8.11
CA HIS A 85 0.03 -11.62 8.67
C HIS A 85 0.88 -11.44 9.92
N ARG A 86 2.01 -10.74 9.76
CA ARG A 86 2.79 -10.26 10.90
C ARG A 86 2.02 -9.07 11.48
N GLY A 87 1.74 -9.11 12.78
CA GLY A 87 1.01 -8.07 13.51
C GLY A 87 1.69 -6.68 13.44
N PRO A 88 1.44 -5.76 14.39
CA PRO A 88 2.01 -4.41 14.34
C PRO A 88 3.55 -4.42 14.15
N HIS A 89 4.00 -4.22 12.91
CA HIS A 89 5.42 -4.26 12.55
C HIS A 89 5.93 -2.82 12.51
N GLN A 90 6.42 -2.34 13.65
CA GLN A 90 6.83 -0.94 13.84
C GLN A 90 7.80 -0.47 12.73
N ARG A 91 8.78 -1.29 12.39
CA ARG A 91 9.75 -1.02 11.31
C ARG A 91 9.11 -0.91 9.91
N TYR A 92 8.02 -1.63 9.65
CA TYR A 92 7.28 -1.52 8.37
C TYR A 92 6.59 -0.17 8.31
N ASN A 93 5.93 0.21 9.40
CA ASN A 93 5.27 1.51 9.49
C ASN A 93 6.29 2.64 9.30
N GLU A 94 7.45 2.58 9.94
CA GLU A 94 8.52 3.58 9.80
C GLU A 94 8.97 3.76 8.34
N VAL A 95 9.21 2.66 7.63
CA VAL A 95 9.57 2.69 6.21
C VAL A 95 8.46 3.32 5.39
N VAL A 96 7.21 2.86 5.52
CA VAL A 96 6.09 3.39 4.73
C VAL A 96 5.89 4.88 5.04
N ILE A 97 6.03 5.28 6.30
CA ILE A 97 5.97 6.69 6.72
C ILE A 97 7.09 7.51 6.07
N ALA A 98 8.33 7.03 6.08
CA ALA A 98 9.45 7.74 5.46
C ALA A 98 9.25 7.90 3.95
N ARG A 99 8.70 6.88 3.29
CA ARG A 99 8.37 6.92 1.86
C ARG A 99 7.27 7.93 1.55
N VAL A 100 6.21 7.95 2.34
CA VAL A 100 5.15 8.97 2.22
C VAL A 100 5.69 10.37 2.52
N GLY A 101 6.66 10.49 3.44
CA GLY A 101 7.39 11.74 3.68
C GLY A 101 8.07 12.31 2.44
N ARG A 102 8.77 11.48 1.66
CA ARG A 102 9.39 11.93 0.40
C ARG A 102 8.37 12.38 -0.64
N ILE A 103 7.20 11.71 -0.69
CA ILE A 103 6.10 12.11 -1.60
C ILE A 103 5.54 13.47 -1.16
N GLU A 104 5.34 13.67 0.14
CA GLU A 104 4.84 14.92 0.69
C GLU A 104 5.81 16.08 0.48
N GLU A 105 7.10 15.88 0.74
CA GLU A 105 8.14 16.87 0.52
C GLU A 105 8.16 17.35 -0.94
N ARG A 106 8.15 16.40 -1.90
CA ARG A 106 8.11 16.74 -3.33
C ARG A 106 6.84 17.49 -3.71
N TRP A 107 5.69 17.06 -3.20
CA TRP A 107 4.42 17.75 -3.41
C TRP A 107 4.46 19.18 -2.84
N ALA A 108 5.00 19.37 -1.63
CA ALA A 108 5.09 20.66 -0.97
C ALA A 108 5.96 21.66 -1.75
N LEU A 109 7.04 21.18 -2.38
CA LEU A 109 7.90 22.00 -3.25
C LEU A 109 7.20 22.37 -4.56
N ALA A 110 6.49 21.42 -5.19
CA ALA A 110 5.88 21.62 -6.51
C ALA A 110 4.56 22.41 -6.46
N ARG A 111 3.80 22.34 -5.35
CA ARG A 111 2.41 22.86 -5.30
C ARG A 111 2.27 24.37 -5.52
N ASN A 112 3.32 25.16 -5.27
CA ASN A 112 3.25 26.62 -5.45
C ASN A 112 3.45 27.03 -6.92
N HIS A 113 4.04 26.15 -7.74
CA HIS A 113 4.29 26.39 -9.15
C HIS A 113 3.17 25.82 -10.02
N ASP A 114 2.84 24.54 -9.80
CA ASP A 114 1.76 23.85 -10.50
C ASP A 114 0.98 22.96 -9.51
N PRO A 115 -0.07 23.49 -8.87
CA PRO A 115 -0.84 22.75 -7.87
C PRO A 115 -1.48 21.47 -8.40
N ASP A 116 -1.99 21.50 -9.63
CA ASP A 116 -2.73 20.40 -10.23
C ASP A 116 -1.78 19.27 -10.64
N ALA A 117 -0.64 19.59 -11.26
CA ALA A 117 0.39 18.60 -11.57
C ALA A 117 0.99 18.00 -10.30
N ALA A 118 1.26 18.82 -9.28
CA ALA A 118 1.77 18.33 -7.99
C ALA A 118 0.80 17.33 -7.34
N LEU A 119 -0.50 17.64 -7.36
CA LEU A 119 -1.54 16.75 -6.82
C LEU A 119 -1.62 15.44 -7.61
N ALA A 120 -1.65 15.51 -8.93
CA ALA A 120 -1.69 14.34 -9.80
C ALA A 120 -0.47 13.43 -9.58
N GLU A 121 0.73 14.02 -9.48
CA GLU A 121 1.97 13.29 -9.19
C GLU A 121 1.93 12.63 -7.81
N ALA A 122 1.53 13.37 -6.77
CA ALA A 122 1.48 12.82 -5.41
C ALA A 122 0.51 11.64 -5.31
N LEU A 123 -0.67 11.74 -5.93
CA LEU A 123 -1.65 10.66 -5.99
C LEU A 123 -1.09 9.43 -6.73
N MET A 124 -0.46 9.64 -7.88
CA MET A 124 0.16 8.56 -8.66
C MET A 124 1.24 7.85 -7.83
N ARG A 125 2.12 8.60 -7.14
CA ARG A 125 3.18 8.02 -6.29
C ARG A 125 2.63 7.21 -5.13
N LEU A 126 1.54 7.65 -4.51
CA LEU A 126 0.86 6.89 -3.47
C LEU A 126 0.29 5.56 -4.00
N GLN A 127 -0.28 5.57 -5.20
CA GLN A 127 -0.79 4.37 -5.86
C GLN A 127 0.34 3.40 -6.23
N LEU A 128 1.44 3.91 -6.78
CA LEU A 128 2.64 3.11 -7.06
C LEU A 128 3.22 2.47 -5.79
N LEU A 129 3.25 3.22 -4.68
CA LEU A 129 3.67 2.71 -3.38
C LEU A 129 2.76 1.59 -2.88
N GLN A 130 1.43 1.75 -2.97
CA GLN A 130 0.47 0.69 -2.62
C GLN A 130 0.72 -0.59 -3.43
N ASP A 131 0.89 -0.47 -4.74
CA ASP A 131 1.13 -1.61 -5.62
C ASP A 131 2.47 -2.29 -5.35
N ALA A 132 3.52 -1.51 -5.10
CA ALA A 132 4.82 -2.00 -4.67
C ALA A 132 4.74 -2.80 -3.37
N LEU A 133 4.12 -2.24 -2.34
CA LEU A 133 3.95 -2.89 -1.04
C LEU A 133 3.16 -4.19 -1.18
N ARG A 134 2.09 -4.20 -1.99
CA ARG A 134 1.31 -5.41 -2.26
C ARG A 134 2.16 -6.49 -2.93
N ARG A 135 2.89 -6.13 -3.99
CA ARG A 135 3.77 -7.06 -4.70
C ARG A 135 4.85 -7.62 -3.78
N GLN A 136 5.47 -6.77 -2.97
CA GLN A 136 6.52 -7.16 -2.04
C GLN A 136 5.99 -8.13 -0.98
N LEU A 137 4.86 -7.82 -0.33
CA LEU A 137 4.23 -8.72 0.63
C LEU A 137 3.93 -10.08 -0.02
N LEU A 138 3.34 -10.11 -1.21
CA LEU A 138 3.07 -11.36 -1.91
C LEU A 138 4.35 -12.10 -2.35
N ALA A 139 5.45 -11.37 -2.59
CA ALA A 139 6.75 -11.94 -2.93
C ALA A 139 7.49 -12.52 -1.71
N GLU A 140 7.18 -12.09 -0.47
CA GLU A 140 7.70 -12.73 0.76
C GLU A 140 7.36 -14.22 0.80
N ARG A 141 6.33 -14.67 0.08
CA ARG A 141 6.07 -16.09 -0.24
C ARG A 141 7.31 -16.86 -0.69
N ARG A 142 8.20 -16.24 -1.48
CA ARG A 142 9.40 -16.88 -2.03
C ARG A 142 10.57 -16.94 -1.05
N ARG A 143 10.49 -16.23 0.08
CA ARG A 143 11.54 -16.16 1.12
C ARG A 143 11.15 -16.88 2.40
N VAL A 144 10.23 -17.84 2.35
CA VAL A 144 9.92 -18.70 3.50
C VAL A 144 11.15 -19.58 3.77
N LEU A 145 12.04 -19.07 4.62
CA LEU A 145 13.29 -19.68 5.04
C LEU A 145 12.98 -20.82 6.02
N LEU A 146 13.52 -22.00 5.69
CA LEU A 146 13.31 -23.28 6.36
C LEU A 146 13.99 -23.38 7.74
N ASN A 147 14.40 -22.27 8.36
CA ASN A 147 15.21 -22.33 9.56
C ASN A 147 14.88 -21.25 10.59
N ARG A 148 14.78 -21.67 11.85
CA ARG A 148 14.37 -20.88 13.03
C ARG A 148 15.47 -19.90 13.52
N LYS A 149 16.56 -19.75 12.75
CA LYS A 149 17.75 -18.95 13.05
C LYS A 149 18.14 -17.97 11.94
N ASP A 150 17.23 -17.61 11.03
CA ASP A 150 17.58 -16.78 9.88
C ASP A 150 17.49 -15.27 10.18
N PRO A 151 18.58 -14.48 9.99
CA PRO A 151 18.65 -13.06 10.32
C PRO A 151 17.89 -12.19 9.30
N LEU A 152 16.56 -12.24 9.32
CA LEU A 152 15.72 -11.28 8.59
C LEU A 152 15.70 -9.86 9.22
N GLY A 153 16.71 -9.54 10.04
CA GLY A 153 16.98 -8.20 10.57
C GLY A 153 17.73 -7.28 9.60
N ILE A 154 18.26 -7.80 8.49
CA ILE A 154 19.17 -7.04 7.63
C ILE A 154 18.42 -6.45 6.42
N GLY A 155 18.27 -5.13 6.45
CA GLY A 155 18.10 -4.23 5.31
C GLY A 155 17.03 -4.61 4.28
N PHE A 156 15.83 -4.02 4.40
CA PHE A 156 14.99 -3.86 3.23
C PHE A 156 15.67 -2.89 2.26
N ASP A 157 16.11 -3.38 1.10
CA ASP A 157 16.58 -2.51 0.03
C ASP A 157 15.38 -1.99 -0.77
N PHE A 158 15.02 -0.75 -0.49
CA PHE A 158 13.97 -0.01 -1.20
C PHE A 158 14.53 0.89 -2.31
N SER A 159 15.83 0.82 -2.57
CA SER A 159 16.49 1.58 -3.63
C SER A 159 15.98 1.14 -5.00
N ASP A 160 15.68 -0.14 -5.18
CA ASP A 160 15.05 -0.69 -6.39
C ASP A 160 13.64 -0.13 -6.63
N LEU A 161 12.89 0.17 -5.57
CA LEU A 161 11.55 0.74 -5.68
C LEU A 161 11.56 2.23 -6.06
N ASP A 162 12.53 2.99 -5.53
CA ASP A 162 12.78 4.36 -5.99
C ASP A 162 13.35 4.38 -7.42
N ALA A 163 14.22 3.42 -7.78
CA ALA A 163 14.79 3.30 -9.11
C ALA A 163 13.75 2.89 -10.16
N MET A 164 12.78 2.02 -9.83
CA MET A 164 11.65 1.71 -10.72
C MET A 164 10.69 2.88 -10.88
N ALA A 165 10.46 3.66 -9.81
CA ALA A 165 9.67 4.89 -9.92
C ALA A 165 10.42 5.98 -10.70
N GLY A 166 11.75 6.01 -10.62
CA GLY A 166 12.61 6.90 -11.40
C GLY A 166 12.73 6.50 -12.88
N SER A 167 12.85 5.20 -13.18
CA SER A 167 13.02 4.69 -14.56
C SER A 167 11.75 4.81 -15.39
N LEU A 168 10.57 4.75 -14.75
CA LEU A 168 9.30 5.12 -15.39
C LEU A 168 9.30 6.58 -15.89
N TRP A 169 10.13 7.46 -15.31
CA TRP A 169 10.23 8.90 -15.63
C TRP A 169 11.51 9.34 -16.35
N SER A 170 12.40 8.43 -16.71
CA SER A 170 13.48 8.74 -17.69
C SER A 170 13.06 8.45 -19.14
N ALA A 171 11.81 8.02 -19.36
CA ALA A 171 11.26 7.66 -20.67
C ALA A 171 10.28 8.70 -21.26
N HIS A 172 10.21 9.91 -20.69
CA HIS A 172 9.45 11.05 -21.25
C HIS A 172 10.21 12.36 -21.10
#